data_AF-A0A1G9KJ51-F1
#
_entry.id   AF-A0A1G9KJ51-F1
#
_cell.length_a   1.000
_cell.length_b   1.000
_cell.length_c   1.000
_cell.angle_alpha   90.00
_cell.angle_beta   90.00
_cell.angle_gamma   90.00
#
_symmetry.space_group_name_H-M   'P 1'
#
loop_
_entity.id
_entity.type
_entity.pdbx_description
1 polymer ?
#
loop_
_entity_poly.entity_id
_entity_poly.type
_entity_poly.pdbx_seq_one_letter_code
_entity_poly.pdbx_strand_id
1 'polypeptide(L)'
;METIILMIFGVVVAPILGGLISGVDRKVTARLQSRFGPPILQPFYDVAKLFGKVKVINNFWQVFCAWVYLIAAALSVALLFAQSDLLLIFFVQAIGAVFLVMGGLASSSPYSQVGAQRELIQVLTYEPLIILVFASIFMVTGSFRIDEILAYDQPLLVKLPLMFIVLGYALTIKLRKSPFDFSTSHHAHQELVKGVLTEFSGPYLGIIELAHWYETVFILGICALFWHTSLVGVVLLLASTYFAEILIDNTMSRMTWRWMLKYVWSVGLVMSFVNLIWLHVG
;
A
#
# COMPACT_ATOMS: atom_id res chain seq x y z
N MET A 1 -17.96 14.22 18.07
CA MET A 1 -18.07 12.83 18.58
C MET A 1 -18.17 11.83 17.44
N GLU A 2 -18.98 12.09 16.41
CA GLU A 2 -19.09 11.22 15.22
C GLU A 2 -17.74 10.95 14.53
N THR A 3 -16.91 11.96 14.32
CA THR A 3 -15.57 11.78 13.71
C THR A 3 -14.69 10.82 14.50
N ILE A 4 -14.70 10.88 15.83
CA ILE A 4 -13.91 9.98 16.69
C ILE A 4 -14.44 8.55 16.59
N ILE A 5 -15.75 8.38 16.51
CA ILE A 5 -16.37 7.06 16.32
C ILE A 5 -15.97 6.47 14.97
N LEU A 6 -15.99 7.27 13.89
CA LEU A 6 -15.53 6.84 12.56
C LEU A 6 -14.05 6.47 12.55
N MET A 7 -13.20 7.23 13.24
CA MET A 7 -11.77 6.90 13.39
C MET A 7 -11.59 5.55 14.09
N ILE A 8 -12.25 5.34 15.23
CA ILE A 8 -12.17 4.07 15.98
C ILE A 8 -12.69 2.91 15.13
N PHE A 9 -13.81 3.13 14.43
CA PHE A 9 -14.37 2.14 13.52
C PHE A 9 -13.38 1.76 12.41
N GLY A 10 -12.77 2.74 11.74
CA GLY A 10 -11.78 2.52 10.70
C GLY A 10 -10.57 1.73 11.20
N VAL A 11 -10.03 2.10 12.36
CA VAL A 11 -8.87 1.41 12.96
C VAL A 11 -9.20 -0.04 13.34
N VAL A 12 -10.40 -0.33 13.84
CA VAL A 12 -10.78 -1.70 14.22
C VAL A 12 -11.10 -2.56 12.99
N VAL A 13 -11.76 -1.99 11.99
CA VAL A 13 -12.22 -2.72 10.79
C VAL A 13 -11.09 -2.97 9.79
N ALA A 14 -10.15 -2.04 9.65
CA ALA A 14 -9.06 -2.17 8.68
C ALA A 14 -8.20 -3.45 8.81
N PRO A 15 -7.73 -3.90 9.99
CA PRO A 15 -6.96 -5.14 10.09
C PRO A 15 -7.81 -6.37 9.76
N ILE A 16 -9.13 -6.33 10.03
CA ILE A 16 -10.05 -7.41 9.66
C ILE A 16 -10.21 -7.47 8.14
N LEU A 17 -10.45 -6.34 7.49
CA LEU A 17 -10.56 -6.28 6.02
C LEU A 17 -9.23 -6.63 5.35
N GLY A 18 -8.13 -6.03 5.78
CA GLY A 18 -6.80 -6.29 5.21
C GLY A 18 -6.37 -7.75 5.35
N GLY A 19 -6.63 -8.39 6.49
CA GLY A 19 -6.37 -9.82 6.67
C GLY A 19 -7.23 -10.71 5.77
N LEU A 20 -8.52 -10.38 5.59
CA LEU A 20 -9.40 -11.09 4.65
C LEU A 20 -8.96 -10.91 3.20
N ILE A 21 -8.60 -9.68 2.81
CA ILE A 21 -8.11 -9.34 1.46
C ILE A 21 -6.83 -10.13 1.15
N SER A 22 -5.87 -10.18 2.09
CA SER A 22 -4.66 -11.01 1.97
C SER A 22 -4.99 -12.51 1.84
N GLY A 23 -6.02 -12.99 2.55
CA GLY A 23 -6.49 -14.36 2.46
C GLY A 23 -7.10 -14.70 1.11
N VAL A 24 -7.90 -13.78 0.57
CA VAL A 24 -8.48 -13.87 -0.78
C VAL A 24 -7.37 -13.88 -1.83
N ASP A 25 -6.39 -12.99 -1.74
CA ASP A 25 -5.23 -12.94 -2.62
C ASP A 25 -4.50 -14.27 -2.69
N ARG A 26 -4.14 -14.88 -1.55
CA ARG A 26 -3.49 -16.19 -1.51
C ARG A 26 -4.33 -17.29 -2.16
N LYS A 27 -5.65 -17.24 -1.99
CA LYS A 27 -6.57 -18.22 -2.57
C LYS A 27 -6.72 -18.06 -4.08
N VAL A 28 -6.85 -16.82 -4.57
CA VAL A 28 -6.96 -16.53 -6.01
C VAL A 28 -5.64 -16.84 -6.71
N THR A 29 -4.51 -16.37 -6.18
CA THR A 29 -3.16 -16.69 -6.67
C THR A 29 -2.95 -18.19 -6.79
N ALA A 30 -3.29 -18.98 -5.76
CA ALA A 30 -3.15 -20.44 -5.83
C ALA A 30 -4.02 -21.07 -6.93
N ARG A 31 -5.24 -20.57 -7.15
CA ARG A 31 -6.13 -21.05 -8.21
C ARG A 31 -5.61 -20.71 -9.60
N LEU A 32 -5.02 -19.53 -9.80
CA LEU A 32 -4.34 -19.16 -11.05
C LEU A 32 -3.17 -20.11 -11.35
N GLN A 33 -2.46 -20.56 -10.31
CA GLN A 33 -1.36 -21.53 -10.42
C GLN A 33 -1.82 -22.99 -10.43
N SER A 34 -3.13 -23.27 -10.57
CA SER A 34 -3.71 -24.61 -10.55
C SER A 34 -3.39 -25.44 -9.28
N ARG A 35 -3.33 -24.77 -8.11
CA ARG A 35 -3.11 -25.38 -6.79
C ARG A 35 -4.26 -25.09 -5.83
N PHE A 36 -4.44 -25.97 -4.85
CA PHE A 36 -5.34 -25.70 -3.74
C PHE A 36 -4.67 -24.73 -2.75
N GLY A 37 -5.15 -23.49 -2.71
CA GLY A 37 -4.67 -22.46 -1.79
C GLY A 37 -5.14 -22.65 -0.34
N PRO A 38 -4.54 -21.91 0.61
CA PRO A 38 -4.91 -21.94 2.02
C PRO A 38 -6.34 -21.40 2.27
N PRO A 39 -6.91 -21.63 3.47
CA PRO A 39 -8.18 -21.01 3.85
C PRO A 39 -8.05 -19.48 3.93
N ILE A 40 -9.16 -18.76 3.75
CA ILE A 40 -9.18 -17.28 3.74
C ILE A 40 -8.71 -16.71 5.09
N LEU A 41 -8.95 -17.42 6.19
CA LEU A 41 -8.53 -16.98 7.53
C LEU A 41 -7.05 -17.24 7.85
N GLN A 42 -6.28 -17.83 6.93
CA GLN A 42 -4.87 -18.15 7.14
C GLN A 42 -4.01 -16.98 7.62
N PRO A 43 -4.12 -15.75 7.06
CA PRO A 43 -3.30 -14.62 7.50
C PRO A 43 -3.49 -14.29 8.99
N PHE A 44 -4.70 -14.47 9.54
CA PHE A 44 -4.95 -14.29 10.98
C PHE A 44 -4.23 -15.32 11.83
N TYR A 45 -4.21 -16.58 11.40
CA TYR A 45 -3.46 -17.64 12.07
C TYR A 45 -1.96 -17.40 12.00
N ASP A 46 -1.46 -16.90 10.87
CA ASP A 46 -0.04 -16.61 10.68
C ASP A 46 0.41 -15.46 11.60
N VAL A 47 -0.37 -14.38 11.70
CA VAL A 47 -0.09 -13.28 12.63
C VAL A 47 -0.20 -13.74 14.09
N ALA A 48 -1.25 -14.48 14.46
CA ALA A 48 -1.38 -15.04 15.81
C ALA A 48 -0.20 -15.94 16.20
N LYS A 49 0.27 -16.76 15.24
CA LYS A 49 1.46 -17.60 15.41
C LYS A 49 2.72 -16.76 15.63
N LEU A 50 2.90 -15.66 14.91
CA LEU A 50 4.05 -14.77 15.08
C LEU A 50 4.09 -14.15 16.49
N PHE A 51 2.95 -13.76 17.04
CA PHE A 51 2.87 -13.26 18.42
C PHE A 51 3.21 -14.30 19.49
N GLY A 52 2.99 -15.59 19.20
CA GLY A 52 3.39 -16.69 20.08
C GLY A 52 4.86 -17.11 19.96
N LYS A 53 5.63 -16.56 19.01
CA LYS A 53 7.05 -16.91 18.85
C LYS A 53 7.96 -16.16 19.83
N VAL A 54 9.14 -16.74 20.07
CA VAL A 54 10.21 -16.11 20.86
C VAL A 54 10.61 -14.78 20.22
N LYS A 55 10.76 -13.76 21.07
CA LYS A 55 11.22 -12.43 20.68
C LYS A 55 12.75 -12.44 20.59
N VAL A 56 13.28 -12.60 19.37
CA VAL A 56 14.71 -12.39 19.12
C VAL A 56 14.88 -10.95 18.66
N ILE A 57 15.48 -10.12 19.51
CA ILE A 57 15.73 -8.70 19.23
C ILE A 57 17.22 -8.54 18.99
N ASN A 58 17.59 -8.06 17.82
CA ASN A 58 18.98 -7.72 17.52
C ASN A 58 19.30 -6.28 17.98
N ASN A 59 18.39 -5.33 17.71
CA ASN A 59 18.54 -3.93 18.09
C ASN A 59 17.21 -3.31 18.55
N PHE A 60 17.23 -2.61 19.68
CA PHE A 60 16.05 -1.91 20.22
C PHE A 60 15.49 -0.86 19.25
N TRP A 61 16.35 -0.21 18.45
CA TRP A 61 15.91 0.75 17.44
C TRP A 61 14.96 0.15 16.40
N GLN A 62 15.13 -1.14 16.08
CA GLN A 62 14.23 -1.84 15.15
C GLN A 62 12.84 -2.02 15.74
N VAL A 63 12.75 -2.29 17.04
CA VAL A 63 11.48 -2.41 17.75
C VAL A 63 10.73 -1.09 17.72
N PHE A 64 11.42 0.00 18.02
CA PHE A 64 10.86 1.34 17.93
C PHE A 64 10.35 1.65 16.51
N CYS A 65 11.16 1.37 15.49
CA CYS A 65 10.77 1.56 14.09
C CYS A 65 9.51 0.78 13.70
N ALA A 66 9.40 -0.50 14.12
CA ALA A 66 8.23 -1.32 13.83
C ALA A 66 6.94 -0.76 14.45
N TRP A 67 7.02 -0.23 15.67
CA TRP A 67 5.87 0.41 16.32
C TRP A 67 5.48 1.72 15.64
N VAL A 68 6.45 2.57 15.30
CA VAL A 68 6.17 3.83 14.58
C VAL A 68 5.53 3.53 13.23
N TYR A 69 6.01 2.50 12.51
CA TYR A 69 5.41 2.06 11.26
C TYR A 69 3.94 1.64 11.41
N LEU A 70 3.63 0.81 12.42
CA LEU A 70 2.26 0.40 12.70
C LEU A 70 1.37 1.59 13.07
N ILE A 71 1.85 2.48 13.95
CA ILE A 71 1.09 3.66 14.39
C ILE A 71 0.82 4.59 13.22
N ALA A 72 1.81 4.84 12.36
CA ALA A 72 1.63 5.64 11.15
C ALA A 72 0.59 5.02 10.20
N ALA A 73 0.65 3.71 9.96
CA ALA A 73 -0.32 3.03 9.10
C ALA A 73 -1.74 3.01 9.70
N ALA A 74 -1.88 2.82 11.01
CA ALA A 74 -3.18 2.88 11.68
C ALA A 74 -3.74 4.32 11.69
N LEU A 75 -2.89 5.32 11.91
CA LEU A 75 -3.27 6.72 11.90
C LEU A 75 -3.67 7.19 10.49
N SER A 76 -3.00 6.73 9.44
CA SER A 76 -3.37 7.09 8.06
C SER A 76 -4.78 6.60 7.71
N VAL A 77 -5.14 5.38 8.15
CA VAL A 77 -6.51 4.87 8.06
C VAL A 77 -7.46 5.69 8.93
N ALA A 78 -7.11 5.98 10.19
CA ALA A 78 -7.97 6.76 11.08
C ALA A 78 -8.32 8.13 10.46
N LEU A 79 -7.31 8.83 9.93
CA LEU A 79 -7.47 10.12 9.27
C LEU A 79 -8.28 10.04 7.97
N LEU A 80 -8.15 8.93 7.22
CA LEU A 80 -9.00 8.66 6.04
C LEU A 80 -10.48 8.58 6.43
N PHE A 81 -10.81 7.81 7.48
CA PHE A 81 -12.18 7.71 8.00
C PHE A 81 -12.68 8.99 8.68
N ALA A 82 -11.77 9.81 9.21
CA ALA A 82 -12.07 11.15 9.70
C ALA A 82 -12.30 12.17 8.57
N GLN A 83 -12.20 11.76 7.31
CA GLN A 83 -12.30 12.62 6.13
C GLN A 83 -11.34 13.82 6.17
N SER A 84 -10.11 13.57 6.66
CA SER A 84 -9.08 14.60 6.79
C SER A 84 -8.42 14.97 5.44
N ASP A 85 -7.44 15.86 5.49
CA ASP A 85 -6.66 16.29 4.34
C ASP A 85 -5.77 15.17 3.77
N LEU A 86 -5.79 14.95 2.45
CA LEU A 86 -5.02 13.90 1.77
C LEU A 86 -3.51 14.07 1.90
N LEU A 87 -2.99 15.31 1.88
CA LEU A 87 -1.55 15.56 2.03
C LEU A 87 -1.09 15.31 3.47
N LEU A 88 -1.90 15.66 4.47
CA LEU A 88 -1.63 15.30 5.86
C LEU A 88 -1.49 13.78 6.00
N ILE A 89 -2.44 13.03 5.44
CA ILE A 89 -2.42 11.57 5.50
C ILE A 89 -1.20 10.99 4.77
N PHE A 90 -0.84 11.59 3.62
CA PHE A 90 0.36 11.24 2.88
C PHE A 90 1.64 11.37 3.72
N PHE A 91 1.82 12.50 4.42
CA PHE A 91 3.01 12.72 5.24
C PHE A 91 3.08 11.75 6.42
N VAL A 92 1.95 11.44 7.06
CA VAL A 92 1.90 10.41 8.11
C VAL A 92 2.35 9.06 7.55
N GLN A 93 1.87 8.69 6.37
CA GLN A 93 2.24 7.45 5.71
C GLN A 93 3.72 7.42 5.30
N ALA A 94 4.25 8.52 4.77
CA ALA A 94 5.66 8.66 4.37
C ALA A 94 6.59 8.48 5.57
N ILE A 95 6.24 9.07 6.73
CA ILE A 95 6.97 8.85 7.99
C ILE A 95 7.00 7.36 8.31
N GLY A 96 5.85 6.67 8.26
CA GLY A 96 5.79 5.23 8.48
C GLY A 96 6.75 4.44 7.57
N ALA A 97 6.71 4.70 6.27
CA ALA A 97 7.57 4.03 5.28
C ALA A 97 9.06 4.27 5.57
N VAL A 98 9.45 5.49 5.93
CA VAL A 98 10.82 5.81 6.33
C VAL A 98 11.25 5.02 7.57
N PHE A 99 10.39 4.92 8.59
CA PHE A 99 10.71 4.14 9.78
C PHE A 99 10.85 2.64 9.50
N LEU A 100 10.08 2.06 8.57
CA LEU A 100 10.30 0.68 8.13
C LEU A 100 11.71 0.50 7.53
N VAL A 101 12.12 1.41 6.65
CA VAL A 101 13.47 1.42 6.06
C VAL A 101 14.54 1.57 7.13
N MET A 102 14.37 2.51 8.06
CA MET A 102 15.31 2.73 9.18
C MET A 102 15.45 1.49 10.06
N GLY A 103 14.37 0.76 10.30
CA GLY A 103 14.39 -0.50 11.05
C GLY A 103 15.19 -1.59 10.32
N GLY A 104 15.09 -1.67 9.00
CA GLY A 104 15.92 -2.56 8.18
C GLY A 104 17.41 -2.16 8.17
N LEU A 105 17.71 -0.85 8.12
CA LEU A 105 19.08 -0.31 8.15
C LEU A 105 19.75 -0.41 9.52
N ALA A 106 18.97 -0.49 10.60
CA ALA A 106 19.51 -0.55 11.96
C ALA A 106 20.11 -1.91 12.34
N SER A 107 20.00 -2.93 11.48
CA SER A 107 20.76 -4.17 11.65
C SER A 107 22.15 -4.07 11.00
N SER A 108 23.12 -4.74 11.61
CA SER A 108 24.46 -4.92 11.08
C SER A 108 24.55 -5.96 9.94
N SER A 109 23.44 -6.61 9.58
CA SER A 109 23.39 -7.62 8.53
C SER A 109 23.43 -6.99 7.12
N PRO A 110 24.39 -7.37 6.26
CA PRO A 110 24.48 -6.85 4.89
C PRO A 110 23.20 -7.10 4.08
N TYR A 111 22.53 -8.23 4.28
CA TYR A 111 21.28 -8.56 3.58
C TYR A 111 20.14 -7.62 3.94
N SER A 112 20.02 -7.29 5.24
CA SER A 112 19.02 -6.34 5.73
C SER A 112 19.27 -4.94 5.17
N GLN A 113 20.53 -4.50 5.14
CA GLN A 113 20.89 -3.18 4.63
C GLN A 113 20.60 -3.05 3.12
N VAL A 114 20.96 -4.05 2.31
CA VAL A 114 20.65 -4.04 0.88
C VAL A 114 19.14 -4.11 0.63
N GLY A 115 18.40 -4.91 1.41
CA GLY A 115 16.95 -4.96 1.38
C GLY A 115 16.30 -3.61 1.70
N ALA A 116 16.77 -2.93 2.75
CA ALA A 116 16.28 -1.61 3.15
C ALA A 116 16.62 -0.51 2.12
N GLN A 117 17.79 -0.56 1.49
CA GLN A 117 18.13 0.36 0.39
C GLN A 117 17.21 0.16 -0.82
N ARG A 118 16.84 -1.09 -1.13
CA ARG A 118 15.88 -1.40 -2.20
C ARG A 118 14.48 -0.90 -1.85
N GLU A 119 14.04 -1.07 -0.60
CA GLU A 119 12.77 -0.48 -0.12
C GLU A 119 12.79 1.04 -0.26
N LEU A 120 13.88 1.71 0.13
CA LEU A 120 14.01 3.15 0.00
C LEU A 120 13.87 3.62 -1.46
N ILE A 121 14.45 2.88 -2.40
CA ILE A 121 14.29 3.17 -3.84
C ILE A 121 12.82 3.05 -4.25
N GLN A 122 12.09 2.03 -3.76
CA GLN A 122 10.66 1.89 -4.03
C GLN A 122 9.85 3.06 -3.49
N VAL A 123 10.10 3.46 -2.24
CA VAL A 123 9.47 4.63 -1.59
C VAL A 123 9.69 5.89 -2.42
N LEU A 124 10.94 6.19 -2.78
CA LEU A 124 11.29 7.33 -3.64
C LEU A 124 10.68 7.26 -5.04
N THR A 125 10.26 6.07 -5.49
CA THR A 125 9.64 5.89 -6.81
C THR A 125 8.16 6.23 -6.78
N TYR A 126 7.39 5.67 -5.83
CA TYR A 126 5.94 5.81 -5.83
C TYR A 126 5.46 7.09 -5.15
N GLU A 127 6.21 7.65 -4.19
CA GLU A 127 5.77 8.84 -3.43
C GLU A 127 5.51 10.06 -4.33
N PRO A 128 6.41 10.45 -5.26
CA PRO A 128 6.14 11.55 -6.19
C PRO A 128 4.89 11.30 -7.06
N LEU A 129 4.63 10.05 -7.45
CA LEU A 129 3.46 9.70 -8.25
C LEU A 129 2.15 9.86 -7.46
N ILE A 130 2.14 9.45 -6.19
CA ILE A 130 0.98 9.66 -5.31
C ILE A 130 0.71 11.16 -5.11
N ILE A 131 1.75 11.98 -4.94
CA ILE A 131 1.60 13.44 -4.85
C ILE A 131 0.97 14.00 -6.12
N LEU A 132 1.38 13.54 -7.31
CA LEU A 132 0.76 13.96 -8.58
C LEU A 132 -0.71 13.53 -8.67
N VAL A 133 -1.06 12.35 -8.17
CA VAL A 133 -2.46 11.90 -8.05
C VAL A 133 -3.25 12.87 -7.18
N PHE A 134 -2.76 13.22 -6.00
CA PHE A 134 -3.45 14.15 -5.10
C PHE A 134 -3.55 15.56 -5.68
N ALA A 135 -2.49 16.06 -6.32
CA ALA A 135 -2.54 17.34 -7.01
C ALA A 135 -3.61 17.34 -8.12
N SER A 136 -3.73 16.25 -8.88
CA SER A 136 -4.75 16.15 -9.94
C SER A 136 -6.17 16.08 -9.37
N ILE A 137 -6.37 15.42 -8.22
CA ILE A 137 -7.66 15.43 -7.50
C ILE A 137 -8.01 16.84 -7.06
N PHE A 138 -7.05 17.58 -6.49
CA PHE A 138 -7.24 18.99 -6.11
C PHE A 138 -7.64 19.86 -7.30
N MET A 139 -7.05 19.66 -8.48
CA MET A 139 -7.40 20.43 -9.67
C MET A 139 -8.85 20.21 -10.14
N VAL A 140 -9.43 19.04 -9.86
CA VAL A 140 -10.81 18.71 -10.22
C VAL A 140 -11.81 19.15 -9.15
N THR A 141 -11.46 18.95 -7.88
CA THR A 141 -12.38 19.14 -6.73
C THR A 141 -12.21 20.48 -6.02
N GLY A 142 -11.08 21.17 -6.24
CA GLY A 142 -10.71 22.42 -5.57
C GLY A 142 -10.14 22.25 -4.15
N SER A 143 -10.00 21.01 -3.66
CA SER A 143 -9.64 20.74 -2.27
C SER A 143 -8.85 19.45 -2.07
N PHE A 144 -8.07 19.41 -1.00
CA PHE A 144 -7.39 18.21 -0.53
C PHE A 144 -8.16 17.48 0.56
N ARG A 145 -9.23 18.07 1.09
CA ARG A 145 -10.01 17.44 2.14
C ARG A 145 -10.93 16.37 1.55
N ILE A 146 -10.97 15.20 2.19
CA ILE A 146 -11.76 14.06 1.71
C ILE A 146 -13.26 14.34 1.75
N ASP A 147 -13.76 15.12 2.71
CA ASP A 147 -15.17 15.52 2.77
C ASP A 147 -15.60 16.29 1.52
N GLU A 148 -14.80 17.27 1.09
CA GLU A 148 -15.04 18.05 -0.13
C GLU A 148 -14.86 17.21 -1.40
N ILE A 149 -13.91 16.27 -1.41
CA ILE A 149 -13.74 15.32 -2.52
C ILE A 149 -14.95 14.40 -2.66
N LEU A 150 -15.47 13.88 -1.54
CA LEU A 150 -16.65 13.00 -1.53
C LEU A 150 -17.95 13.73 -1.90
N ALA A 151 -17.98 15.06 -1.74
CA ALA A 151 -19.10 15.91 -2.14
C ALA A 151 -19.14 16.23 -3.65
N TYR A 152 -18.13 15.81 -4.42
CA TYR A 152 -18.07 16.07 -5.86
C TYR A 152 -19.15 15.28 -6.64
N ASP A 153 -19.83 15.92 -7.59
CA ASP A 153 -21.03 15.32 -8.20
C ASP A 153 -20.74 14.13 -9.15
N GLN A 154 -19.51 14.02 -9.67
CA GLN A 154 -19.15 13.06 -10.70
C GLN A 154 -18.00 12.14 -10.26
N PRO A 155 -17.92 10.88 -10.72
CA PRO A 155 -16.75 10.04 -10.43
C PRO A 155 -15.46 10.67 -10.96
N LEU A 156 -14.45 10.80 -10.11
CA LEU A 156 -13.15 11.34 -10.52
C LEU A 156 -12.51 10.53 -11.64
N LEU A 157 -12.79 9.23 -11.73
CA LEU A 157 -12.27 8.36 -12.79
C LEU A 157 -12.60 8.86 -14.21
N VAL A 158 -13.72 9.58 -14.39
CA VAL A 158 -14.11 10.15 -15.69
C VAL A 158 -13.15 11.25 -16.12
N LYS A 159 -12.72 12.10 -15.18
CA LYS A 159 -11.80 13.22 -15.44
C LYS A 159 -10.33 12.82 -15.32
N LEU A 160 -10.04 11.83 -14.47
CA LEU A 160 -8.70 11.42 -14.08
C LEU A 160 -8.36 9.95 -14.43
N PRO A 161 -8.72 9.41 -15.62
CA PRO A 161 -8.54 7.99 -15.91
C PRO A 161 -7.07 7.56 -15.91
N LEU A 162 -6.17 8.40 -16.45
CA LEU A 162 -4.74 8.11 -16.45
C LEU A 162 -4.12 8.22 -15.05
N MET A 163 -4.60 9.14 -14.20
CA MET A 163 -4.11 9.23 -12.82
C MET A 163 -4.50 8.00 -12.00
N PHE A 164 -5.62 7.37 -12.34
CA PHE A 164 -6.00 6.09 -11.75
C PHE A 164 -5.01 4.96 -12.12
N ILE A 165 -4.52 4.95 -13.36
CA ILE A 165 -3.47 4.01 -13.78
C ILE A 165 -2.15 4.30 -13.05
N VAL A 166 -1.79 5.58 -12.89
CA VAL A 166 -0.62 5.99 -12.09
C VAL A 166 -0.76 5.53 -10.63
N LEU A 167 -1.95 5.65 -10.05
CA LEU A 167 -2.26 5.12 -8.73
C LEU A 167 -2.13 3.59 -8.69
N GLY A 168 -2.51 2.89 -9.76
CA GLY A 168 -2.27 1.45 -9.93
C GLY A 168 -0.80 1.06 -9.83
N TYR A 169 0.11 1.78 -10.50
CA TYR A 169 1.55 1.55 -10.32
C TYR A 169 1.99 1.74 -8.86
N ALA A 170 1.54 2.81 -8.21
CA ALA A 170 1.82 3.04 -6.80
C ALA A 170 1.24 1.94 -5.90
N LEU A 171 0.05 1.43 -6.22
CA LEU A 171 -0.60 0.30 -5.54
C LEU A 171 0.26 -0.96 -5.63
N THR A 172 0.67 -1.38 -6.84
CA THR A 172 1.51 -2.58 -7.02
C THR A 172 2.83 -2.49 -6.26
N ILE A 173 3.51 -1.33 -6.32
CA ILE A 173 4.78 -1.11 -5.63
C ILE A 173 4.58 -1.18 -4.12
N LYS A 174 3.56 -0.50 -3.59
CA LYS A 174 3.27 -0.44 -2.16
C LYS A 174 2.83 -1.78 -1.58
N LEU A 175 2.11 -2.59 -2.36
CA LEU A 175 1.77 -3.96 -2.02
C LEU A 175 2.95 -4.94 -2.15
N ARG A 176 4.12 -4.47 -2.64
CA ARG A 176 5.32 -5.28 -2.88
C ARG A 176 5.02 -6.50 -3.75
N LYS A 177 4.21 -6.28 -4.78
CA LYS A 177 3.75 -7.29 -5.74
C LYS A 177 4.63 -7.29 -6.98
N SER A 178 4.76 -8.44 -7.64
CA SER A 178 5.44 -8.54 -8.93
C SER A 178 4.72 -7.63 -9.93
N PRO A 179 5.43 -6.88 -10.79
CA PRO A 179 6.87 -6.94 -11.09
C PRO A 179 7.78 -6.14 -10.15
N PHE A 180 7.24 -5.44 -9.14
CA PHE A 180 7.97 -4.51 -8.28
C PHE A 180 8.36 -5.10 -6.91
N ASP A 181 8.48 -6.43 -6.79
CA ASP A 181 8.70 -7.15 -5.53
C ASP A 181 10.20 -7.39 -5.19
N PHE A 182 11.10 -6.51 -5.64
CA PHE A 182 12.55 -6.73 -5.47
C PHE A 182 13.10 -6.32 -4.09
N SER A 183 12.37 -5.50 -3.33
CA SER A 183 12.71 -5.17 -1.95
C SER A 183 12.35 -6.31 -1.01
N THR A 184 11.07 -6.67 -0.99
CA THR A 184 10.52 -7.81 -0.25
C THR A 184 9.38 -8.39 -1.08
N SER A 185 9.01 -9.63 -0.80
CA SER A 185 7.88 -10.29 -1.42
C SER A 185 7.22 -11.21 -0.40
N HIS A 186 5.96 -11.58 -0.64
CA HIS A 186 5.32 -12.67 0.10
C HIS A 186 5.64 -14.04 -0.51
N HIS A 187 6.17 -14.07 -1.74
CA HIS A 187 6.52 -15.29 -2.46
C HIS A 187 7.95 -15.73 -2.17
N ALA A 188 8.21 -17.03 -2.24
CA ALA A 188 9.51 -17.62 -1.92
C ALA A 188 10.59 -17.36 -2.99
N HIS A 189 10.26 -16.69 -4.09
CA HIS A 189 11.17 -16.48 -5.24
C HIS A 189 12.08 -15.26 -5.08
N GLN A 190 12.37 -14.80 -3.86
CA GLN A 190 13.12 -13.56 -3.62
C GLN A 190 14.63 -13.74 -3.85
N GLU A 191 15.27 -12.68 -4.35
CA GLU A 191 16.74 -12.61 -4.45
C GLU A 191 17.41 -12.47 -3.08
N LEU A 192 16.77 -11.70 -2.18
CA LEU A 192 17.20 -11.48 -0.80
C LEU A 192 16.14 -12.06 0.12
N VAL A 193 16.55 -12.91 1.07
CA VAL A 193 15.62 -13.60 1.97
C VAL A 193 14.81 -12.59 2.78
N LYS A 194 13.51 -12.41 2.48
CA LYS A 194 12.60 -11.46 3.18
C LYS A 194 13.01 -9.99 3.16
N GLY A 195 14.09 -9.62 2.46
CA GLY A 195 14.42 -8.23 2.15
C GLY A 195 14.58 -7.32 3.38
N VAL A 196 13.89 -6.18 3.38
CA VAL A 196 13.82 -5.25 4.52
C VAL A 196 13.32 -5.91 5.82
N LEU A 197 12.62 -7.05 5.72
CA LEU A 197 12.03 -7.75 6.86
C LEU A 197 12.95 -8.82 7.47
N THR A 198 14.15 -9.05 6.93
CA THR A 198 15.05 -10.16 7.30
C THR A 198 15.27 -10.28 8.80
N GLU A 199 15.45 -9.15 9.49
CA GLU A 199 15.91 -9.09 10.88
C GLU A 199 14.75 -8.98 11.88
N PHE A 200 13.52 -8.82 11.40
CA PHE A 200 12.34 -8.76 12.25
C PHE A 200 11.89 -10.17 12.60
N SER A 201 11.84 -10.47 13.90
CA SER A 201 11.49 -11.80 14.40
C SER A 201 10.22 -11.78 15.26
N GLY A 202 9.48 -12.90 15.18
CA GLY A 202 8.32 -13.20 16.02
C GLY A 202 7.30 -12.06 16.06
N PRO A 203 6.98 -11.51 17.24
CA PRO A 203 5.97 -10.47 17.40
C PRO A 203 6.24 -9.19 16.58
N TYR A 204 7.50 -8.81 16.37
CA TYR A 204 7.84 -7.58 15.62
C TYR A 204 7.57 -7.73 14.12
N LEU A 205 7.79 -8.93 13.58
CA LEU A 205 7.32 -9.25 12.23
C LEU A 205 5.79 -9.23 12.17
N GLY A 206 5.10 -9.73 13.21
CA GLY A 206 3.65 -9.66 13.32
C GLY A 206 3.10 -8.24 13.31
N ILE A 207 3.77 -7.31 14.01
CA ILE A 207 3.44 -5.87 14.00
C ILE A 207 3.56 -5.29 12.58
N ILE A 208 4.61 -5.66 11.85
CA ILE A 208 4.81 -5.20 10.46
C ILE A 208 3.76 -5.77 9.51
N GLU A 209 3.40 -7.06 9.65
CA GLU A 209 2.33 -7.67 8.85
C GLU A 209 0.96 -7.00 9.13
N LEU A 210 0.68 -6.65 10.39
CA LEU A 210 -0.51 -5.84 10.74
C LEU A 210 -0.46 -4.45 10.09
N ALA A 211 0.69 -3.78 10.14
CA ALA A 211 0.87 -2.47 9.50
C ALA A 211 0.61 -2.57 7.98
N HIS A 212 1.08 -3.64 7.34
CA HIS A 212 0.81 -3.89 5.92
C HIS A 212 -0.68 -4.08 5.59
N TRP A 213 -1.46 -4.68 6.50
CA TRP A 213 -2.92 -4.76 6.34
C TRP A 213 -3.58 -3.39 6.39
N TYR A 214 -3.15 -2.51 7.32
CA TYR A 214 -3.60 -1.12 7.34
C TYR A 214 -3.23 -0.38 6.05
N GLU A 215 -2.01 -0.54 5.56
CA GLU A 215 -1.57 0.09 4.30
C GLU A 215 -2.39 -0.36 3.10
N THR A 216 -2.72 -1.66 3.04
CA THR A 216 -3.54 -2.25 1.98
C THR A 216 -4.94 -1.62 1.98
N VAL A 217 -5.57 -1.50 3.15
CA VAL A 217 -6.88 -0.86 3.28
C VAL A 217 -6.79 0.63 2.96
N PHE A 218 -5.74 1.32 3.41
CA PHE A 218 -5.53 2.74 3.14
C PHE A 218 -5.42 3.03 1.64
N ILE A 219 -4.57 2.29 0.91
CA ILE A 219 -4.37 2.54 -0.52
C ILE A 219 -5.62 2.17 -1.33
N LEU A 220 -6.34 1.10 -0.96
CA LEU A 220 -7.65 0.80 -1.54
C LEU A 220 -8.68 1.88 -1.21
N GLY A 221 -8.60 2.48 -0.02
CA GLY A 221 -9.40 3.66 0.36
C GLY A 221 -9.17 4.85 -0.56
N ILE A 222 -7.93 5.12 -0.97
CA ILE A 222 -7.62 6.15 -1.99
C ILE A 222 -8.23 5.75 -3.34
N CYS A 223 -8.11 4.49 -3.76
CA CYS A 223 -8.74 4.01 -4.99
C CYS A 223 -10.27 4.19 -4.95
N ALA A 224 -10.91 4.03 -3.80
CA ALA A 224 -12.35 4.20 -3.63
C ALA A 224 -12.81 5.64 -3.91
N LEU A 225 -11.96 6.65 -3.64
CA LEU A 225 -12.26 8.06 -3.93
C LEU A 225 -12.50 8.30 -5.43
N PHE A 226 -11.94 7.48 -6.32
CA PHE A 226 -12.12 7.65 -7.76
C PHE A 226 -13.55 7.34 -8.25
N TRP A 227 -14.34 6.60 -7.46
CA TRP A 227 -15.73 6.27 -7.79
C TRP A 227 -16.65 6.37 -6.57
N HIS A 228 -16.65 7.51 -5.90
CA HIS A 228 -17.40 7.71 -4.65
C HIS A 228 -18.92 7.87 -4.80
N THR A 229 -19.43 8.14 -6.01
CA THR A 229 -20.86 8.50 -6.23
C THR A 229 -21.85 7.38 -5.95
N SER A 230 -21.42 6.12 -6.01
CA SER A 230 -22.29 4.96 -5.79
C SER A 230 -21.54 3.82 -5.11
N LEU A 231 -22.17 3.21 -4.10
CA LEU A 231 -21.58 2.10 -3.35
C LEU A 231 -21.24 0.91 -4.26
N VAL A 232 -22.15 0.57 -5.19
CA VAL A 232 -21.93 -0.51 -6.15
C VAL A 232 -20.72 -0.21 -7.04
N GLY A 233 -20.57 1.04 -7.47
CA GLY A 233 -19.43 1.47 -8.26
C GLY A 233 -18.11 1.39 -7.50
N VAL A 234 -18.08 1.82 -6.22
CA VAL A 234 -16.90 1.63 -5.35
C VAL A 234 -16.52 0.16 -5.26
N VAL A 235 -17.48 -0.72 -4.95
CA VAL A 235 -17.21 -2.15 -4.77
C VAL A 235 -16.68 -2.79 -6.06
N LEU A 236 -17.28 -2.47 -7.20
CA LEU A 236 -16.82 -2.97 -8.50
C LEU A 236 -15.43 -2.44 -8.86
N LEU A 237 -15.16 -1.16 -8.60
CA LEU A 237 -13.85 -0.58 -8.83
C LEU A 237 -12.78 -1.27 -7.97
N LEU A 238 -13.02 -1.43 -6.67
CA LEU A 238 -12.08 -2.08 -5.75
C LEU A 238 -11.88 -3.56 -6.06
N ALA A 239 -12.95 -4.28 -6.42
CA ALA A 239 -12.84 -5.68 -6.80
C ALA A 239 -12.05 -5.85 -8.10
N SER A 240 -12.30 -5.01 -9.10
CA SER A 240 -11.59 -5.05 -10.38
C SER A 240 -10.13 -4.62 -10.26
N THR A 241 -9.81 -3.58 -9.48
CA THR A 241 -8.42 -3.16 -9.25
C THR A 241 -7.64 -4.23 -8.52
N TYR A 242 -8.17 -4.76 -7.42
CA TYR A 242 -7.46 -5.78 -6.65
C TYR A 242 -7.31 -7.09 -7.43
N PHE A 243 -8.32 -7.46 -8.22
CA PHE A 243 -8.19 -8.61 -9.13
C PHE A 243 -7.14 -8.37 -10.22
N ALA A 244 -7.08 -7.16 -10.80
CA ALA A 244 -6.04 -6.78 -11.75
C ALA A 244 -4.65 -6.85 -11.13
N GLU A 245 -4.47 -6.38 -9.89
CA GLU A 245 -3.21 -6.52 -9.14
C GLU A 245 -2.79 -7.99 -8.97
N ILE A 246 -3.73 -8.87 -8.61
CA ILE A 246 -3.45 -10.31 -8.49
C ILE A 246 -3.05 -10.91 -9.84
N LEU A 247 -3.70 -10.50 -10.93
CA LEU A 247 -3.34 -10.95 -12.27
C LEU A 247 -1.94 -10.46 -12.66
N ILE A 248 -1.62 -9.19 -12.42
CA ILE A 248 -0.30 -8.61 -12.69
C ILE A 248 0.78 -9.37 -11.90
N ASP A 249 0.55 -9.63 -10.61
CA ASP A 249 1.50 -10.36 -9.73
C ASP A 249 1.81 -11.76 -10.27
N ASN A 250 0.80 -12.47 -10.78
CA ASN A 250 0.95 -13.86 -11.25
C ASN A 250 1.43 -13.99 -12.70
N THR A 251 1.27 -12.95 -13.52
CA THR A 251 1.60 -13.00 -14.96
C THR A 251 2.92 -12.32 -15.29
N MET A 252 3.31 -11.30 -14.50
CA MET A 252 4.51 -10.52 -14.77
C MET A 252 5.74 -11.12 -14.10
N SER A 253 6.87 -11.07 -14.82
CA SER A 253 8.18 -11.37 -14.26
C SER A 253 8.68 -10.21 -13.42
N ARG A 254 9.40 -10.51 -12.33
CA ARG A 254 10.09 -9.50 -11.52
C ARG A 254 10.97 -8.59 -12.37
N MET A 255 10.89 -7.30 -12.11
CA MET A 255 11.78 -6.28 -12.66
C MET A 255 12.92 -5.94 -11.71
N THR A 256 14.06 -5.54 -12.27
CA THR A 256 15.16 -4.97 -11.48
C THR A 256 14.86 -3.52 -11.12
N TRP A 257 15.45 -3.04 -10.02
CA TRP A 257 15.23 -1.69 -9.50
C TRP A 257 15.52 -0.58 -10.54
N ARG A 258 16.53 -0.76 -11.41
CA ARG A 258 16.88 0.21 -12.48
C ARG A 258 15.78 0.32 -13.52
N TRP A 259 15.23 -0.83 -13.93
CA TRP A 259 14.13 -0.88 -14.88
C TRP A 259 12.85 -0.33 -14.28
N MET A 260 12.54 -0.67 -13.02
CA MET A 260 11.40 -0.08 -12.33
C MET A 260 11.48 1.45 -12.34
N LEU A 261 12.59 2.05 -11.88
CA LEU A 261 12.73 3.50 -11.84
C LEU A 261 12.48 4.12 -13.21
N LYS A 262 13.15 3.59 -14.24
CA LYS A 262 13.00 4.10 -15.61
C LYS A 262 11.56 3.99 -16.11
N TYR A 263 10.91 2.83 -15.96
CA TYR A 263 9.56 2.61 -16.47
C TYR A 263 8.50 3.38 -15.68
N VAL A 264 8.52 3.26 -14.35
CA VAL A 264 7.50 3.87 -13.50
C VAL A 264 7.56 5.39 -13.58
N TRP A 265 8.77 5.99 -13.61
CA TRP A 265 8.87 7.43 -13.79
C TRP A 265 8.50 7.85 -15.21
N SER A 266 9.04 7.21 -16.25
CA SER A 266 8.74 7.64 -17.63
C SER A 266 7.25 7.50 -17.94
N VAL A 267 6.66 6.34 -17.66
CA VAL A 267 5.24 6.08 -17.96
C VAL A 267 4.35 6.88 -17.01
N GLY A 268 4.65 6.86 -15.71
CA GLY A 268 3.86 7.56 -14.71
C GLY A 268 3.82 9.06 -14.94
N LEU A 269 4.98 9.70 -15.16
CA LEU A 269 5.04 11.14 -15.43
C LEU A 269 4.35 11.49 -16.74
N VAL A 270 4.57 10.72 -17.82
CA VAL A 270 3.91 10.98 -19.11
C VAL A 270 2.40 10.89 -18.96
N MET A 271 1.89 9.83 -18.32
CA MET A 271 0.46 9.68 -18.05
C MET A 271 -0.09 10.83 -17.21
N SER A 272 0.64 11.27 -16.19
CA SER A 272 0.24 12.43 -15.38
C SER A 272 0.18 13.71 -16.19
N PHE A 273 1.21 14.04 -16.97
CA PHE A 273 1.20 15.24 -17.81
C PHE A 273 0.08 15.22 -18.85
N VAL A 274 -0.15 14.08 -19.52
CA VAL A 274 -1.24 13.95 -20.49
C VAL A 274 -2.60 14.18 -19.84
N ASN A 275 -2.81 13.65 -18.64
CA ASN A 275 -4.06 13.88 -17.90
C ASN A 275 -4.22 15.36 -17.53
N LEU A 276 -3.16 15.99 -17.02
CA LEU A 276 -3.20 17.40 -16.67
C LEU A 276 -3.49 18.29 -17.88
N ILE A 277 -2.92 17.98 -19.05
CA ILE A 277 -3.23 18.69 -20.30
C ILE A 277 -4.71 18.49 -20.67
N TRP A 278 -5.21 17.25 -20.59
CA TRP A 278 -6.63 16.95 -20.84
C TRP A 278 -7.54 17.85 -20.00
N LEU A 279 -7.28 17.99 -18.69
CA LEU A 279 -8.11 18.79 -17.79
C LEU A 279 -8.18 20.28 -18.15
N HIS A 280 -7.19 20.84 -18.84
CA HIS A 280 -7.19 22.24 -19.24
C HIS A 280 -7.77 22.47 -20.64
N VAL A 281 -7.74 21.45 -21.49
CA VAL A 281 -8.17 21.55 -22.90
C VAL A 281 -9.64 21.14 -23.07
N GLY A 282 -10.16 20.24 -22.23
CA GLY A 282 -11.55 19.75 -22.25
C GLY A 282 -12.39 20.33 -21.14
#